data_AF-A0A6J6I7E5-F1
#
_entry.id   AF-A0A6J6I7E5-F1
#
_cell.length_a   1.000
_cell.length_b   1.000
_cell.length_c   1.000
_cell.angle_alpha   90.00
_cell.angle_beta   90.00
_cell.angle_gamma   90.00
#
_symmetry.space_group_name_H-M   'P 1'
#
loop_
_entity.id
_entity.type
_entity.pdbx_description
1 polymer ?
#
loop_
_entity_poly.entity_id
_entity_poly.type
_entity_poly.pdbx_seq_one_letter_code
_entity_poly.pdbx_strand_id
1 'polypeptide(L)'
;MTKLFHHLKHSKIDSLSDGIFSIALTLLGLDLIGAVKHISESEDFNAGLLDEWPLLFAFFMGFFVLFGVWYEYHANSQHITGTNSLVVWQHCFILLFAILIPFGAALLGENLNTPNMSWAVFYFGVIMFGDKPISLLFVLAQRRASRDNAEILSPAAPFSSEAWLRTASIYFLLTTAYGILATSAALINPWIALGLYLLYLVSKVNPVGLLNGSAGMLTKAAKVDGEWSKLRDGK
;
A
#
# COMPACT_ATOMS: atom_id res chain seq x y z
N MET A 1 -26.21 -25.27 13.16
CA MET A 1 -25.05 -25.66 14.00
C MET A 1 -24.35 -24.39 14.47
N THR A 2 -24.20 -24.21 15.78
CA THR A 2 -23.43 -23.11 16.37
C THR A 2 -21.96 -23.27 15.97
N LYS A 3 -21.33 -22.22 15.42
CA LYS A 3 -19.89 -22.27 15.09
C LYS A 3 -19.10 -22.46 16.38
N LEU A 4 -18.20 -23.46 16.41
CA LEU A 4 -17.33 -23.77 17.55
C LEU A 4 -16.17 -22.78 17.71
N PHE A 5 -15.77 -22.12 16.61
CA PHE A 5 -14.71 -21.13 16.56
C PHE A 5 -15.14 -19.92 15.74
N HIS A 6 -14.68 -18.73 16.15
CA HIS A 6 -14.97 -17.46 15.49
C HIS A 6 -13.72 -16.90 14.81
N HIS A 7 -13.91 -16.12 13.75
CA HIS A 7 -12.80 -15.40 13.10
C HIS A 7 -12.24 -14.30 14.00
N LEU A 8 -10.98 -13.91 13.74
CA LEU A 8 -10.28 -12.86 14.48
C LEU A 8 -11.03 -11.53 14.36
N LYS A 9 -11.26 -10.80 15.47
CA LYS A 9 -11.86 -9.45 15.36
C LYS A 9 -10.98 -8.52 14.54
N HIS A 10 -11.57 -7.69 13.67
CA HIS A 10 -10.84 -6.74 12.84
C HIS A 10 -9.91 -5.83 13.65
N SER A 11 -10.36 -5.37 14.82
CA SER A 11 -9.58 -4.53 15.72
C SER A 11 -8.24 -5.14 16.18
N LYS A 12 -8.11 -6.47 16.17
CA LYS A 12 -6.82 -7.13 16.46
C LYS A 12 -5.84 -7.02 15.30
N ILE A 13 -6.35 -6.99 14.06
CA ILE A 13 -5.55 -6.70 12.87
C ILE A 13 -5.07 -5.25 12.95
N ASP A 14 -6.00 -4.31 13.23
CA ASP A 14 -5.67 -2.88 13.36
C ASP A 14 -4.59 -2.65 14.42
N SER A 15 -4.74 -3.21 15.62
CA SER A 15 -3.76 -3.05 16.70
C SER A 15 -2.38 -3.62 16.36
N LEU A 16 -2.31 -4.77 15.67
CA LEU A 16 -1.03 -5.33 15.22
C LEU A 16 -0.41 -4.46 14.14
N SER A 17 -1.24 -3.96 13.21
CA SER A 17 -0.83 -3.05 12.14
C SER A 17 -0.19 -1.79 12.72
N ASP A 18 -0.89 -1.10 13.62
CA ASP A 18 -0.41 0.14 14.23
C ASP A 18 0.93 -0.06 14.95
N GLY A 19 1.11 -1.18 15.65
CA GLY A 19 2.38 -1.52 16.29
C GLY A 19 3.53 -1.70 15.29
N ILE A 20 3.30 -2.46 14.21
CA ILE A 20 4.31 -2.72 13.18
C ILE A 20 4.67 -1.44 12.41
N PHE A 21 3.67 -0.66 11.98
CA PHE A 21 3.91 0.60 11.27
C PHE A 21 4.63 1.61 12.15
N SER A 22 4.30 1.70 13.45
CA SER A 22 5.01 2.58 14.39
C SER A 22 6.49 2.22 14.50
N ILE A 23 6.81 0.92 14.65
CA ILE A 23 8.20 0.45 14.71
C ILE A 23 8.93 0.74 13.39
N ALA A 24 8.33 0.41 12.25
CA ALA A 24 8.94 0.63 10.95
C ALA A 24 9.19 2.13 10.66
N LEU A 25 8.28 3.02 11.08
CA LEU A 25 8.45 4.48 10.99
C LEU A 25 9.64 4.96 11.83
N THR A 26 9.83 4.40 13.03
CA THR A 26 11.00 4.72 13.85
C THR A 26 12.32 4.19 13.27
N LEU A 27 12.31 3.00 12.65
CA LEU A 27 13.51 2.41 12.06
C LEU A 27 14.05 3.23 10.88
N LEU A 28 13.18 3.88 10.10
CA LEU A 28 13.59 4.78 9.01
C LEU A 28 14.51 5.91 9.50
N GLY A 29 14.33 6.39 10.73
CA GLY A 29 15.15 7.46 11.28
C GLY A 29 16.56 7.03 11.69
N LEU A 30 16.84 5.72 11.79
CA LEU A 30 18.13 5.23 12.29
C LEU A 30 19.28 5.53 11.34
N ASP A 31 19.07 5.44 10.03
CA ASP A 31 20.13 5.74 9.05
C ASP A 31 20.51 7.23 9.08
N LEU A 32 19.52 8.12 9.27
CA LEU A 32 19.78 9.55 9.47
C LEU A 32 20.58 9.82 10.75
N ILE A 33 20.26 9.12 11.84
CA ILE A 33 21.04 9.23 13.09
C ILE A 33 22.47 8.72 12.86
N GLY A 34 22.64 7.66 12.06
CA GLY A 34 23.96 7.12 11.68
C GLY A 34 24.83 8.14 10.94
N ALA A 35 24.24 8.96 10.07
CA ALA A 35 24.94 9.99 9.30
C ALA A 35 25.47 11.15 10.17
N VAL A 36 24.93 11.37 11.37
CA VAL A 36 25.30 12.53 12.24
C VAL A 36 26.79 12.59 12.52
N LYS A 37 27.45 11.45 12.72
CA LYS A 37 28.89 11.41 13.00
C LYS A 37 29.68 11.93 11.80
N HIS A 38 29.39 11.44 10.60
CA HIS A 38 30.07 11.86 9.37
C HIS A 38 29.88 13.36 9.10
N ILE A 39 28.65 13.86 9.26
CA ILE A 39 28.35 15.29 9.14
C ILE A 39 29.14 16.13 10.16
N SER A 40 29.22 15.67 11.42
CA SER A 40 29.89 16.40 12.50
C SER A 40 31.41 16.42 12.38
N GLU A 41 31.99 15.43 11.69
CA GLU A 41 33.44 15.32 11.43
C GLU A 41 33.87 16.03 10.13
N SER A 42 32.92 16.51 9.32
CA SER A 42 33.21 17.30 8.11
C SER A 42 33.88 18.64 8.43
N GLU A 43 34.86 19.04 7.62
CA GLU A 43 35.53 20.35 7.75
C GLU A 43 34.55 21.52 7.52
N ASP A 44 33.61 21.35 6.59
CA ASP A 44 32.46 22.23 6.40
C ASP A 44 31.19 21.47 6.76
N PHE A 45 30.60 21.83 7.90
CA PHE A 45 29.38 21.23 8.42
C PHE A 45 28.20 21.30 7.43
N ASN A 46 28.03 22.43 6.73
CA ASN A 46 26.91 22.59 5.81
C ASN A 46 27.11 21.78 4.52
N ALA A 47 28.36 21.71 4.03
CA ALA A 47 28.70 20.86 2.91
C ALA A 47 28.47 19.38 3.27
N GLY A 48 28.94 18.93 4.44
CA GLY A 48 28.72 17.56 4.91
C GLY A 48 27.23 17.20 5.03
N LEU A 49 26.39 18.13 5.50
CA LEU A 49 24.94 17.93 5.53
C LEU A 49 24.32 17.83 4.13
N LEU A 50 24.80 18.63 3.18
CA LEU A 50 24.34 18.59 1.79
C LEU A 50 24.79 17.30 1.08
N ASP A 51 25.95 16.76 1.41
CA ASP A 51 26.44 15.50 0.85
C ASP A 51 25.54 14.31 1.24
N GLU A 52 24.86 14.38 2.38
CA GLU A 52 23.88 13.39 2.86
C GLU A 52 22.46 13.58 2.30
N TRP A 53 22.26 14.44 1.30
CA TRP A 53 20.97 14.59 0.62
C TRP A 53 20.34 13.26 0.15
N PRO A 54 21.10 12.23 -0.29
CA PRO A 54 20.50 10.97 -0.74
C PRO A 54 19.83 10.20 0.41
N LEU A 55 20.46 10.17 1.59
CA LEU A 55 19.88 9.57 2.80
C LEU A 55 18.61 10.34 3.22
N LEU A 56 18.65 11.67 3.20
CA LEU A 56 17.48 12.50 3.50
C LEU A 56 16.33 12.24 2.52
N PHE A 57 16.62 12.21 1.23
CA PHE A 57 15.63 11.91 0.19
C PHE A 57 15.03 10.51 0.36
N ALA A 58 15.87 9.50 0.60
CA ALA A 58 15.43 8.12 0.78
C ALA A 58 14.60 7.94 2.07
N PHE A 59 14.96 8.63 3.15
CA PHE A 59 14.15 8.71 4.37
C PHE A 59 12.76 9.26 4.08
N PHE A 60 12.64 10.40 3.38
CA PHE A 60 11.33 10.96 3.04
C PHE A 60 10.51 10.03 2.16
N MET A 61 11.14 9.43 1.14
CA MET A 61 10.49 8.43 0.30
C MET A 61 9.96 7.28 1.15
N GLY A 62 10.80 6.65 1.97
CA GLY A 62 10.39 5.54 2.84
C GLY A 62 9.29 5.94 3.82
N PHE A 63 9.40 7.11 4.46
CA PHE A 63 8.43 7.62 5.43
C PHE A 63 7.05 7.81 4.80
N PHE A 64 6.97 8.50 3.65
CA PHE A 64 5.70 8.75 3.00
C PHE A 64 5.12 7.51 2.31
N VAL A 65 5.95 6.58 1.82
CA VAL A 65 5.46 5.25 1.38
C VAL A 65 4.79 4.56 2.56
N LEU A 66 5.51 4.42 3.69
CA LEU A 66 5.05 3.65 4.83
C LEU A 66 3.80 4.26 5.48
N PHE A 67 3.79 5.58 5.68
CA PHE A 67 2.63 6.31 6.18
C PHE A 67 1.44 6.24 5.21
N GLY A 68 1.70 6.36 3.90
CA GLY A 68 0.67 6.24 2.87
C GLY A 68 0.01 4.87 2.85
N VAL A 69 0.79 3.79 3.00
CA VAL A 69 0.26 2.42 3.11
C VAL A 69 -0.59 2.25 4.37
N TRP A 70 -0.12 2.73 5.52
CA TRP A 70 -0.88 2.71 6.77
C TRP A 70 -2.21 3.46 6.64
N TYR A 71 -2.18 4.69 6.10
CA TYR A 71 -3.36 5.51 5.94
C TYR A 71 -4.34 4.89 4.93
N GLU A 72 -3.84 4.39 3.81
CA GLU A 72 -4.66 3.68 2.83
C GLU A 72 -5.36 2.45 3.44
N TYR A 73 -4.63 1.63 4.22
CA TYR A 73 -5.21 0.48 4.89
C TYR A 73 -6.38 0.89 5.78
N HIS A 74 -6.17 1.86 6.68
CA HIS A 74 -7.20 2.34 7.61
C HIS A 74 -8.38 3.02 6.91
N ALA A 75 -8.13 3.73 5.81
CA ALA A 75 -9.20 4.32 5.00
C ALA A 75 -10.05 3.25 4.30
N ASN A 76 -9.44 2.18 3.79
CA ASN A 76 -10.14 1.08 3.14
C ASN A 76 -10.85 0.14 4.12
N SER A 77 -10.37 0.05 5.37
CA SER A 77 -10.85 -0.93 6.35
C SER A 77 -12.03 -0.45 7.20
N GLN A 78 -12.42 0.83 7.11
CA GLN A 78 -13.45 1.45 7.96
C GLN A 78 -14.78 0.71 8.02
N HIS A 79 -15.15 0.04 6.91
CA HIS A 79 -16.42 -0.69 6.80
C HIS A 79 -16.26 -2.21 6.81
N ILE A 80 -15.05 -2.73 7.00
CA ILE A 80 -14.79 -4.18 7.02
C ILE A 80 -15.16 -4.72 8.40
N THR A 81 -16.22 -5.54 8.46
CA THR A 81 -16.64 -6.22 9.70
C THR A 81 -16.44 -7.72 9.66
N GLY A 82 -16.50 -8.31 8.45
CA GLY A 82 -16.26 -9.73 8.23
C GLY A 82 -14.77 -10.00 8.03
N THR A 83 -14.12 -10.57 9.03
CA THR A 83 -12.78 -11.15 8.87
C THR A 83 -12.89 -12.63 8.52
N ASN A 84 -11.98 -13.10 7.69
CA ASN A 84 -11.76 -14.51 7.42
C ASN A 84 -10.26 -14.75 7.20
N SER A 85 -9.86 -16.00 6.95
CA SER A 85 -8.45 -16.33 6.76
C SER A 85 -7.82 -15.59 5.57
N LEU A 86 -8.56 -15.32 4.49
CA LEU A 86 -8.04 -14.58 3.34
C LEU A 86 -7.73 -13.13 3.70
N VAL A 87 -8.62 -12.46 4.43
CA VAL A 87 -8.41 -11.07 4.90
C VAL A 87 -7.17 -10.99 5.80
N VAL A 88 -7.04 -11.92 6.75
CA VAL A 88 -5.90 -11.95 7.68
C VAL A 88 -4.57 -12.18 6.94
N TRP A 89 -4.52 -13.17 6.04
CA TRP A 89 -3.31 -13.46 5.27
C TRP A 89 -2.98 -12.34 4.27
N GLN A 90 -3.97 -11.73 3.63
CA GLN A 90 -3.75 -10.56 2.79
C GLN A 90 -3.07 -9.43 3.57
N HIS A 91 -3.59 -9.11 4.77
CA HIS A 91 -3.00 -8.08 5.62
C HIS A 91 -1.58 -8.45 6.07
N CYS A 92 -1.34 -9.73 6.40
CA CYS A 92 0.00 -10.22 6.73
C CYS A 92 1.03 -9.92 5.61
N PHE A 93 0.68 -10.11 4.34
CA PHE A 93 1.57 -9.76 3.24
C PHE A 93 1.77 -8.25 3.09
N ILE A 94 0.74 -7.42 3.34
CA ILE A 94 0.93 -5.95 3.38
C ILE A 94 1.96 -5.58 4.47
N LEU A 95 1.85 -6.19 5.65
CA LEU A 95 2.80 -5.98 6.74
C LEU A 95 4.22 -6.45 6.39
N LEU A 96 4.35 -7.58 5.68
CA LEU A 96 5.66 -8.08 5.22
C LEU A 96 6.38 -7.06 4.34
N PHE A 97 5.69 -6.42 3.39
CA PHE A 97 6.31 -5.37 2.57
C PHE A 97 6.52 -4.09 3.37
N ALA A 98 5.63 -3.75 4.30
CA ALA A 98 5.79 -2.59 5.16
C ALA A 98 7.08 -2.64 5.99
N ILE A 99 7.42 -3.79 6.58
CA ILE A 99 8.65 -3.95 7.36
C ILE A 99 9.93 -3.96 6.51
N LEU A 100 9.81 -4.17 5.19
CA LEU A 100 10.95 -4.09 4.26
C LEU A 100 11.24 -2.67 3.79
N ILE A 101 10.31 -1.72 3.98
CA ILE A 101 10.49 -0.32 3.56
C ILE A 101 11.72 0.34 4.21
N PRO A 102 11.98 0.21 5.53
CA PRO A 102 13.20 0.77 6.13
C PRO A 102 14.47 0.26 5.44
N PHE A 103 14.56 -1.05 5.22
CA PHE A 103 15.67 -1.64 4.47
C PHE A 103 15.78 -1.09 3.04
N GLY A 104 14.66 -0.97 2.33
CA GLY A 104 14.64 -0.40 0.99
C GLY A 104 15.10 1.06 0.95
N ALA A 105 14.70 1.86 1.93
CA ALA A 105 15.11 3.26 2.06
C ALA A 105 16.61 3.37 2.33
N ALA A 106 17.16 2.55 3.24
CA ALA A 106 18.59 2.47 3.49
C ALA A 106 19.36 2.11 2.20
N LEU A 107 18.91 1.06 1.50
CA LEU A 107 19.50 0.62 0.24
C LEU A 107 19.48 1.72 -0.82
N LEU A 108 18.38 2.46 -0.91
CA LEU A 108 18.24 3.61 -1.81
C LEU A 108 19.23 4.72 -1.45
N GLY A 109 19.21 5.18 -0.20
CA GLY A 109 20.03 6.31 0.25
C GLY A 109 21.53 6.07 0.07
N GLU A 110 22.02 4.89 0.44
CA GLU A 110 23.43 4.50 0.32
C GLU A 110 23.93 4.38 -1.14
N ASN A 111 23.01 4.22 -2.11
CA ASN A 111 23.38 3.87 -3.50
C ASN A 111 22.93 4.88 -4.55
N LEU A 112 22.25 5.96 -4.16
CA LEU A 112 21.75 6.97 -5.09
C LEU A 112 22.85 7.69 -5.88
N ASN A 113 24.03 7.88 -5.28
CA ASN A 113 25.20 8.51 -5.92
C ASN A 113 26.28 7.50 -6.32
N THR A 114 25.96 6.20 -6.37
CA THR A 114 26.93 5.16 -6.71
C THR A 114 26.60 4.52 -8.06
N PRO A 115 27.52 3.75 -8.65
CA PRO A 115 27.22 2.95 -9.85
C PRO A 115 26.06 1.96 -9.69
N ASN A 116 25.63 1.69 -8.45
CA ASN A 116 24.53 0.76 -8.13
C ASN A 116 23.14 1.42 -8.11
N MET A 117 23.04 2.73 -8.38
CA MET A 117 21.78 3.49 -8.29
C MET A 117 20.59 2.78 -8.96
N SER A 118 20.75 2.29 -10.20
CA SER A 118 19.66 1.62 -10.93
C SER A 118 19.09 0.41 -10.19
N TRP A 119 19.96 -0.39 -9.56
CA TRP A 119 19.53 -1.55 -8.76
C TRP A 119 18.88 -1.12 -7.45
N ALA A 120 19.41 -0.10 -6.79
CA ALA A 120 18.81 0.43 -5.56
C ALA A 120 17.41 0.98 -5.80
N VAL A 121 17.21 1.77 -6.86
CA VAL A 121 15.89 2.28 -7.27
C VAL A 121 14.97 1.14 -7.70
N PHE A 122 15.48 0.12 -8.41
CA PHE A 122 14.70 -1.05 -8.80
C PHE A 122 14.18 -1.82 -7.57
N TYR A 123 15.05 -2.20 -6.63
CA TYR A 123 14.65 -2.96 -5.45
C TYR A 123 13.77 -2.14 -4.50
N PHE A 124 14.00 -0.83 -4.38
CA PHE A 124 13.07 0.04 -3.66
C PHE A 124 11.68 0.01 -4.29
N GLY A 125 11.57 0.04 -5.63
CA GLY A 125 10.31 -0.13 -6.35
C GLY A 125 9.66 -1.49 -6.11
N VAL A 126 10.43 -2.58 -6.13
CA VAL A 126 9.92 -3.93 -5.81
C VAL A 126 9.31 -3.97 -4.41
N ILE A 127 9.97 -3.36 -3.42
CA ILE A 127 9.45 -3.29 -2.04
C ILE A 127 8.18 -2.43 -1.98
N MET A 128 8.18 -1.28 -2.65
CA MET A 128 7.08 -0.32 -2.67
C MET A 128 5.80 -0.86 -3.34
N PHE A 129 5.93 -1.70 -4.37
CA PHE A 129 4.81 -2.21 -5.17
C PHE A 129 4.54 -3.71 -5.01
N GLY A 130 5.38 -4.45 -4.30
CA GLY A 130 5.31 -5.91 -4.24
C GLY A 130 4.06 -6.46 -3.54
N ASP A 131 3.41 -5.68 -2.67
CA ASP A 131 2.15 -6.04 -2.04
C ASP A 131 0.96 -6.05 -3.02
N LYS A 132 1.02 -5.26 -4.11
CA LYS A 132 -0.10 -5.06 -5.05
C LYS A 132 -0.50 -6.31 -5.83
N PRO A 133 0.41 -7.05 -6.48
CA PRO A 133 0.03 -8.29 -7.18
C PRO A 133 -0.50 -9.34 -6.21
N ILE A 134 0.05 -9.43 -5.00
CA ILE A 134 -0.43 -10.36 -3.97
C ILE A 134 -1.84 -9.96 -3.53
N SER A 135 -2.06 -8.68 -3.23
CA SER A 135 -3.37 -8.14 -2.86
C SER A 135 -4.42 -8.36 -3.96
N LEU A 136 -4.04 -8.24 -5.23
CA LEU A 136 -4.92 -8.57 -6.35
C LEU A 136 -5.38 -10.03 -6.28
N LEU A 137 -4.45 -10.98 -6.09
CA LEU A 137 -4.79 -12.40 -5.99
C LEU A 137 -5.74 -12.68 -4.81
N PHE A 138 -5.49 -12.07 -3.65
CA PHE A 138 -6.36 -12.21 -2.48
C PHE A 138 -7.75 -11.63 -2.71
N VAL A 139 -7.86 -10.47 -3.36
CA VAL A 139 -9.17 -9.87 -3.67
C VAL A 139 -9.93 -10.70 -4.70
N LEU A 140 -9.25 -11.26 -5.72
CA LEU A 140 -9.88 -12.16 -6.68
C LEU A 140 -10.36 -13.46 -6.01
N ALA A 141 -9.58 -14.01 -5.09
CA ALA A 141 -9.98 -15.16 -4.28
C ALA A 141 -11.22 -14.84 -3.41
N GLN A 142 -11.23 -13.67 -2.77
CA GLN A 142 -12.38 -13.19 -1.99
C GLN A 142 -13.62 -13.00 -2.86
N ARG A 143 -13.51 -12.43 -4.07
CA ARG A 143 -14.64 -12.31 -5.01
C ARG A 143 -15.24 -13.65 -5.38
N ARG A 144 -14.39 -14.65 -5.60
CA ARG A 144 -14.86 -16.01 -5.90
C ARG A 144 -15.60 -16.63 -4.72
N ALA A 145 -15.09 -16.45 -3.51
CA ALA A 145 -15.71 -16.97 -2.29
C ALA A 145 -16.98 -16.22 -1.87
N SER A 146 -17.05 -14.90 -2.09
CA SER A 146 -18.22 -14.07 -1.74
C SER A 146 -19.42 -14.29 -2.65
N ARG A 147 -19.26 -14.96 -3.81
CA ARG A 147 -20.40 -15.45 -4.61
C ARG A 147 -21.27 -16.45 -3.83
N ASP A 148 -20.75 -17.04 -2.75
CA ASP A 148 -21.43 -18.01 -1.91
C ASP A 148 -22.03 -17.37 -0.62
N ASN A 149 -22.47 -16.10 -0.67
CA ASN A 149 -23.18 -15.35 0.38
C ASN A 149 -22.38 -14.90 1.63
N ALA A 150 -21.07 -14.61 1.49
CA ALA A 150 -20.29 -13.99 2.58
C ALA A 150 -20.23 -12.46 2.44
N GLU A 151 -21.00 -11.73 3.25
CA GLU A 151 -20.86 -10.28 3.41
C GLU A 151 -19.56 -9.94 4.17
N ILE A 152 -18.69 -9.15 3.54
CA ILE A 152 -17.40 -8.71 4.12
C ILE A 152 -17.58 -7.35 4.82
N LEU A 153 -18.38 -6.48 4.22
CA LEU A 153 -18.65 -5.14 4.72
C LEU A 153 -19.81 -5.13 5.71
N SER A 154 -19.82 -4.11 6.57
CA SER A 154 -20.93 -3.87 7.47
C SER A 154 -22.19 -3.44 6.72
N PRO A 155 -23.40 -3.68 7.26
CA PRO A 155 -24.64 -3.18 6.67
C PRO A 155 -24.72 -1.65 6.54
N ALA A 156 -23.88 -0.93 7.30
CA ALA A 156 -23.79 0.53 7.26
C ALA A 156 -22.85 1.04 6.14
N ALA A 157 -22.18 0.15 5.40
CA ALA A 157 -21.31 0.51 4.30
C ALA A 157 -22.12 1.19 3.17
N PRO A 158 -21.58 2.24 2.53
CA PRO A 158 -22.30 2.96 1.47
C PRO A 158 -22.39 2.20 0.14
N PHE A 159 -21.83 0.99 0.04
CA PHE A 159 -21.80 0.15 -1.15
C PHE A 159 -21.79 -1.35 -0.79
N SER A 160 -22.13 -2.21 -1.75
CA SER A 160 -22.13 -3.66 -1.55
C SER A 160 -20.71 -4.25 -1.51
N SER A 161 -20.56 -5.40 -0.85
CA SER A 161 -19.29 -6.15 -0.81
C SER A 161 -18.79 -6.50 -2.23
N GLU A 162 -19.70 -6.82 -3.16
CA GLU A 162 -19.34 -7.12 -4.56
C GLU A 162 -18.77 -5.90 -5.29
N ALA A 163 -19.43 -4.73 -5.19
CA ALA A 163 -18.96 -3.50 -5.82
C ALA A 163 -17.59 -3.09 -5.25
N TRP A 164 -17.42 -3.21 -3.94
CA TRP A 164 -16.14 -2.96 -3.28
C TRP A 164 -15.03 -3.86 -3.81
N LEU A 165 -15.24 -5.18 -3.80
CA LEU A 165 -14.23 -6.12 -4.24
C LEU A 165 -13.90 -5.96 -5.74
N ARG A 166 -14.88 -5.62 -6.59
CA ARG A 166 -14.66 -5.29 -8.00
C ARG A 166 -13.75 -4.08 -8.14
N THR A 167 -14.00 -3.02 -7.38
CA THR A 167 -13.17 -1.81 -7.36
C THR A 167 -11.77 -2.11 -6.89
N ALA A 168 -11.65 -2.83 -5.77
CA ALA A 168 -10.37 -3.25 -5.24
C ALA A 168 -9.60 -4.08 -6.27
N SER A 169 -10.26 -4.96 -7.03
CA SER A 169 -9.62 -5.73 -8.11
C SER A 169 -9.05 -4.81 -9.20
N ILE A 170 -9.84 -3.84 -9.66
CA ILE A 170 -9.41 -2.88 -10.70
C ILE A 170 -8.26 -2.02 -10.17
N TYR A 171 -8.39 -1.52 -8.94
CA TYR A 171 -7.37 -0.72 -8.26
C TYR A 171 -6.04 -1.49 -8.14
N PHE A 172 -6.06 -2.71 -7.60
CA PHE A 172 -4.85 -3.53 -7.47
C PHE A 172 -4.27 -3.96 -8.82
N LEU A 173 -5.11 -4.20 -9.83
CA LEU A 173 -4.64 -4.48 -11.19
C LEU A 173 -3.91 -3.28 -11.80
N LEU A 174 -4.52 -2.08 -11.77
CA LEU A 174 -3.94 -0.86 -12.31
C LEU A 174 -2.64 -0.49 -11.60
N THR A 175 -2.61 -0.61 -10.27
CA THR A 175 -1.40 -0.33 -9.48
C THR A 175 -0.32 -1.39 -9.62
N THR A 176 -0.68 -2.66 -9.86
CA THR A 176 0.29 -3.69 -10.24
C THR A 176 0.91 -3.38 -11.60
N ALA A 177 0.09 -3.05 -12.61
CA ALA A 177 0.60 -2.68 -13.93
C ALA A 177 1.49 -1.44 -13.87
N TYR A 178 1.06 -0.42 -13.13
CA TYR A 178 1.86 0.78 -12.86
C TYR A 178 3.18 0.44 -12.16
N GLY A 179 3.14 -0.36 -11.09
CA GLY A 179 4.30 -0.75 -10.31
C GLY A 179 5.33 -1.51 -11.14
N ILE A 180 4.89 -2.44 -12.00
CA ILE A 180 5.78 -3.15 -12.94
C ILE A 180 6.46 -2.14 -13.87
N LEU A 181 5.68 -1.28 -14.54
CA LEU A 181 6.23 -0.29 -15.47
C LEU A 181 7.19 0.68 -14.79
N ALA A 182 6.80 1.25 -13.65
CA ALA A 182 7.61 2.21 -12.90
C ALA A 182 8.89 1.56 -12.36
N THR A 183 8.81 0.34 -11.85
CA THR A 183 9.98 -0.38 -11.32
C THR A 183 10.93 -0.79 -12.45
N SER A 184 10.42 -1.29 -13.57
CA SER A 184 11.25 -1.63 -14.73
C SER A 184 11.92 -0.41 -15.36
N ALA A 185 11.32 0.78 -15.26
CA ALA A 185 11.94 2.02 -15.73
C ALA A 185 13.28 2.29 -15.03
N ALA A 186 13.50 1.79 -13.81
CA ALA A 186 14.75 1.98 -13.07
C ALA A 186 15.97 1.36 -13.77
N LEU A 187 15.75 0.30 -14.54
CA LEU A 187 16.80 -0.38 -15.30
C LEU A 187 17.22 0.40 -16.56
N ILE A 188 16.39 1.35 -17.00
CA ILE A 188 16.66 2.21 -18.16
C ILE A 188 17.16 3.58 -17.68
N ASN A 189 16.44 4.18 -16.74
CA ASN A 189 16.77 5.46 -16.15
C ASN A 189 16.19 5.55 -14.72
N PRO A 190 17.03 5.49 -13.66
CA PRO A 190 16.57 5.52 -12.27
C PRO A 190 15.86 6.81 -11.90
N TRP A 191 16.21 7.96 -12.49
CA TRP A 191 15.54 9.23 -12.21
C TRP A 191 14.10 9.26 -12.73
N ILE A 192 13.85 8.67 -13.89
CA ILE A 192 12.49 8.51 -14.41
C ILE A 192 11.66 7.62 -13.46
N ALA A 193 12.24 6.51 -12.99
CA ALA A 193 11.57 5.64 -12.02
C ALA A 193 11.25 6.35 -10.70
N LEU A 194 12.20 7.11 -10.15
CA LEU A 194 11.97 7.93 -8.95
C LEU A 194 10.85 8.96 -9.16
N GLY A 195 10.79 9.60 -10.34
CA GLY A 195 9.69 10.50 -10.70
C GLY A 195 8.34 9.79 -10.71
N LEU A 196 8.28 8.56 -11.25
CA LEU A 196 7.07 7.73 -11.22
C LEU A 196 6.71 7.28 -9.78
N TYR A 197 7.70 6.98 -8.93
CA TYR A 197 7.43 6.64 -7.54
C TYR A 197 6.85 7.85 -6.78
N LEU A 198 7.41 9.04 -6.98
CA LEU A 198 6.91 10.29 -6.42
C LEU A 198 5.48 10.60 -6.90
N LEU A 199 5.20 10.45 -8.19
CA LEU A 199 3.85 10.64 -8.73
C LEU A 199 2.83 9.69 -8.06
N TYR A 200 3.22 8.44 -7.86
CA TYR A 200 2.39 7.49 -7.13
C TYR A 200 2.20 7.92 -5.68
N LEU A 201 3.24 8.38 -4.98
CA LEU A 201 3.11 8.89 -3.60
C LEU A 201 2.19 10.09 -3.49
N VAL A 202 2.25 11.03 -4.43
CA VAL A 202 1.33 12.17 -4.46
C VAL A 202 -0.12 11.70 -4.58
N SER A 203 -0.38 10.65 -5.35
CA SER A 203 -1.72 10.04 -5.41
C SER A 203 -2.19 9.48 -4.05
N LYS A 204 -1.28 9.19 -3.13
CA LYS A 204 -1.55 8.60 -1.81
C LYS A 204 -1.75 9.60 -0.69
N VAL A 205 -1.64 10.89 -0.95
CA VAL A 205 -1.80 11.94 0.07
C VAL A 205 -3.25 11.99 0.61
N ASN A 206 -4.25 11.65 -0.20
CA ASN A 206 -5.66 11.71 0.18
C ASN A 206 -6.47 10.47 -0.26
N PRO A 207 -6.22 9.29 0.36
CA PRO A 207 -6.95 8.06 0.05
C PRO A 207 -8.45 8.20 0.30
N VAL A 208 -8.87 8.93 1.34
CA VAL A 208 -10.30 9.17 1.63
C VAL A 208 -10.97 9.96 0.51
N GLY A 209 -10.32 11.01 -0.01
CA GLY A 209 -10.80 11.78 -1.14
C GLY A 209 -10.92 10.93 -2.41
N LEU A 210 -9.94 10.06 -2.68
CA LEU A 210 -9.99 9.11 -3.80
C LEU A 210 -11.14 8.09 -3.65
N LEU A 211 -11.32 7.56 -2.44
CA LEU A 211 -12.41 6.63 -2.14
C LEU A 211 -13.78 7.31 -2.28
N ASN A 212 -13.94 8.56 -1.82
CA ASN A 212 -15.17 9.33 -1.99
C ASN A 212 -15.46 9.66 -3.46
N GLY A 213 -14.44 10.03 -4.24
CA GLY A 213 -14.59 10.27 -5.68
C GLY A 213 -15.01 9.02 -6.46
N SER A 214 -14.48 7.85 -6.07
CA SER A 214 -14.85 6.56 -6.67
C SER A 214 -16.18 6.00 -6.15
N ALA A 215 -16.58 6.31 -4.90
CA ALA A 215 -17.86 5.89 -4.33
C ALA A 215 -19.07 6.39 -5.14
N GLY A 216 -18.98 7.59 -5.74
CA GLY A 216 -19.99 8.10 -6.66
C GLY A 216 -20.14 7.30 -7.95
N MET A 217 -19.05 6.72 -8.46
CA MET A 217 -19.10 5.78 -9.60
C MET A 217 -19.64 4.42 -9.18
N LEU A 218 -19.28 3.96 -7.97
CA LEU A 218 -19.70 2.66 -7.46
C LEU A 218 -21.16 2.56 -7.12
N THR A 219 -21.71 3.60 -6.49
CA THR A 219 -23.14 3.69 -6.21
C THR A 219 -23.97 3.75 -7.49
N LYS A 220 -23.49 4.41 -8.55
CA LYS A 220 -24.13 4.39 -9.88
C LYS A 220 -24.09 3.01 -10.52
N ALA A 221 -22.93 2.35 -10.53
CA ALA A 221 -22.78 1.00 -11.10
C ALA A 221 -23.67 -0.03 -10.36
N ALA A 222 -23.74 0.02 -9.04
CA ALA A 222 -24.58 -0.87 -8.24
C ALA A 222 -26.08 -0.67 -8.52
N LYS A 223 -26.54 0.57 -8.74
CA LYS A 223 -27.93 0.85 -9.16
C LYS A 223 -28.24 0.24 -10.52
N VAL A 224 -27.33 0.39 -11.48
CA VAL A 224 -27.47 -0.18 -12.83
C VAL A 224 -27.53 -1.71 -12.77
N ASP A 225 -26.60 -2.35 -12.06
CA ASP A 225 -26.60 -3.82 -11.91
C ASP A 225 -27.87 -4.35 -11.22
N GLY A 226 -28.42 -3.59 -10.25
CA GLY A 226 -29.69 -3.89 -9.60
C GLY A 226 -30.94 -3.71 -10.48
N GLU A 227 -30.89 -2.86 -11.51
CA GLU A 227 -31.94 -2.77 -12.53
C GLU A 227 -31.85 -3.94 -13.52
N TRP A 228 -30.64 -4.30 -13.96
CA TRP A 228 -30.41 -5.43 -14.85
C TRP A 228 -30.78 -6.77 -14.21
N SER A 229 -30.53 -6.98 -12.92
CA SER A 229 -30.93 -8.21 -12.22
C SER A 229 -32.45 -8.32 -12.12
N LYS A 230 -33.16 -7.23 -11.79
CA LYS A 230 -34.63 -7.19 -11.77
C LYS A 230 -35.25 -7.48 -13.13
N LEU A 231 -34.64 -7.00 -14.22
CA LEU A 231 -35.09 -7.31 -15.58
C LEU A 231 -34.84 -8.78 -15.98
N ARG A 232 -33.84 -9.42 -15.38
CA ARG A 232 -33.47 -10.83 -15.65
C ARG A 232 -34.31 -11.82 -14.86
N ASP A 233 -34.69 -11.44 -13.63
CA ASP A 233 -35.46 -12.28 -12.70
C ASP A 233 -36.99 -12.08 -12.83
N GLY A 234 -37.43 -11.13 -13.67
CA GLY A 234 -38.83 -10.86 -14.01
C GLY A 234 -39.41 -11.73 -15.14
N LYS A 235 -39.04 -13.01 -15.20
CA LYS A 235 -39.71 -14.03 -16.04
C LYS A 235 -40.38 -15.09 -15.19
#